data_AF-A0A2E6FBZ3-F1
#
_entry.id   AF-A0A2E6FBZ3-F1
#
_cell.length_a   1.000
_cell.length_b   1.000
_cell.length_c   1.000
_cell.angle_alpha   90.00
_cell.angle_beta   90.00
_cell.angle_gamma   90.00
#
_symmetry.space_group_name_H-M   'P 1'
#
loop_
_entity.id
_entity.type
_entity.pdbx_description
1 polymer ?
#
loop_
_entity_poly.entity_id
_entity_poly.type
_entity_poly.pdbx_seq_one_letter_code
_entity_poly.pdbx_strand_id
1 'polypeptide(L)'
;MLAYFRAISIVLFGSVYYRQLAYDVLGLFASRVLPVVMLIALVGGGLGIANEKKWGFRLAAAAALYSVVATLWIGIRYDAELLGFLLRLMFDLVLVVLLLHPHSNGYRRIWFS
;
A
#
# COMPACT_ATOMS: atom_id res chain seq x y z
N MET A 1 -11.55 -4.35 3.11
CA MET A 1 -10.83 -5.26 4.03
C MET A 1 -9.34 -5.39 3.72
N LEU A 2 -8.92 -5.63 2.46
CA LEU A 2 -7.51 -5.85 2.14
C LEU A 2 -6.56 -4.70 2.54
N ALA A 3 -6.98 -3.44 2.39
CA ALA A 3 -6.19 -2.28 2.84
C ALA A 3 -5.89 -2.30 4.35
N TYR A 4 -6.86 -2.69 5.18
CA TYR A 4 -6.67 -2.84 6.64
C TYR A 4 -5.73 -4.00 6.96
N PHE A 5 -5.85 -5.13 6.26
CA PHE A 5 -4.92 -6.24 6.41
C PHE A 5 -3.47 -5.82 6.08
N ARG A 6 -3.26 -5.03 5.02
CA ARG A 6 -1.94 -4.45 4.70
C ARG A 6 -1.46 -3.51 5.81
N ALA A 7 -2.33 -2.65 6.34
CA ALA A 7 -1.97 -1.76 7.43
C ALA A 7 -1.52 -2.53 8.69
N ILE A 8 -2.24 -3.58 9.06
CA ILE A 8 -1.87 -4.46 10.19
C ILE A 8 -0.52 -5.13 9.94
N SER A 9 -0.24 -5.53 8.71
CA SER A 9 1.04 -6.17 8.36
C SER A 9 2.27 -5.27 8.59
N ILE A 10 2.10 -3.94 8.50
CA ILE A 10 3.16 -2.95 8.82
C ILE A 10 3.55 -3.06 10.30
N VAL A 11 2.55 -3.26 11.18
CA VAL A 11 2.72 -3.30 12.62
C VAL A 11 3.26 -4.66 13.06
N LEU A 12 2.67 -5.75 12.57
CA LEU A 12 2.96 -7.11 13.06
C LEU A 12 4.25 -7.71 12.50
N PHE A 13 4.54 -7.51 11.21
CA PHE A 13 5.65 -8.17 10.53
C PHE A 13 6.82 -7.22 10.24
N GLY A 14 6.76 -6.00 10.81
CA GLY A 14 7.75 -4.97 10.62
C GLY A 14 7.60 -4.19 9.33
N SER A 15 8.14 -2.97 9.35
CA SER A 15 8.01 -1.99 8.28
C SER A 15 9.14 -2.04 7.24
N VAL A 16 9.97 -3.09 7.23
CA VAL A 16 11.17 -3.20 6.39
C VAL A 16 10.87 -2.86 4.93
N TYR A 17 9.81 -3.46 4.38
CA TYR A 17 9.43 -3.24 2.98
C TYR A 17 8.96 -1.83 2.66
N TYR A 18 8.37 -1.13 3.63
CA TYR A 18 7.92 0.26 3.46
C TYR A 18 9.02 1.27 3.78
N ARG A 19 10.07 0.83 4.47
CA ARG A 19 11.15 1.67 4.93
C ARG A 19 12.35 1.64 3.98
N GLN A 20 12.66 0.48 3.41
CA GLN A 20 13.93 0.25 2.69
C GLN A 20 14.05 1.16 1.47
N LEU A 21 13.03 1.22 0.63
CA LEU A 21 13.03 2.13 -0.52
C LEU A 21 13.19 3.59 -0.10
N ALA A 22 12.50 4.02 0.97
CA ALA A 22 12.63 5.39 1.47
C ALA A 22 14.01 5.67 2.05
N TYR A 23 14.63 4.69 2.71
CA TYR A 23 15.99 4.79 3.20
C TYR A 23 16.99 4.99 2.04
N ASP A 24 16.87 4.16 1.00
CA ASP A 24 17.82 4.18 -0.12
C ASP A 24 17.71 5.45 -0.98
N VAL A 25 16.51 6.03 -1.08
CA VAL A 25 16.25 7.19 -1.96
C VAL A 25 16.27 8.52 -1.20
N LEU A 26 15.73 8.57 0.01
CA LEU A 26 15.48 9.81 0.76
C LEU A 26 16.24 9.88 2.10
N GLY A 27 16.90 8.79 2.50
CA GLY A 27 17.71 8.73 3.71
C GLY A 27 16.94 8.35 4.99
N LEU A 28 17.67 8.37 6.10
CA LEU A 28 17.23 7.80 7.38
C LEU A 28 15.94 8.42 7.91
N PHE A 29 15.79 9.74 7.86
CA PHE A 29 14.63 10.42 8.41
C PHE A 29 13.33 9.99 7.72
N ALA A 30 13.30 10.07 6.39
CA ALA A 30 12.15 9.67 5.59
C ALA A 30 11.78 8.19 5.84
N SER A 31 12.79 7.33 5.97
CA SER A 31 12.61 5.91 6.27
C SER A 31 11.84 5.64 7.58
N ARG A 32 11.97 6.52 8.58
CA ARG A 32 11.28 6.36 9.87
C ARG A 32 9.85 6.86 9.83
N VAL A 33 9.60 7.91 9.07
CA VAL A 33 8.29 8.57 8.96
C VAL A 33 7.36 7.84 8.00
N LEU A 34 7.89 7.34 6.88
CA LEU A 34 7.06 6.80 5.79
C LEU A 34 6.18 5.60 6.19
N PRO A 35 6.62 4.64 7.01
CA PRO A 35 5.76 3.55 7.46
C PRO A 35 4.52 4.03 8.23
N VAL A 36 4.66 5.10 9.01
CA VAL A 36 3.54 5.72 9.75
C VAL A 36 2.59 6.40 8.77
N VAL A 37 3.13 7.12 7.79
CA VAL A 37 2.34 7.73 6.71
C VAL A 37 1.58 6.68 5.91
N MET A 38 2.21 5.54 5.58
CA MET A 38 1.57 4.42 4.89
C MET A 38 0.46 3.79 5.72
N LEU A 39 0.68 3.61 7.02
CA LEU A 39 -0.35 3.11 7.93
C LEU A 39 -1.57 4.04 7.93
N ILE A 40 -1.35 5.34 8.10
CA ILE A 40 -2.43 6.34 8.07
C ILE A 40 -3.11 6.35 6.70
N ALA A 41 -2.37 6.25 5.60
CA ALA A 41 -2.93 6.25 4.25
C ALA A 41 -3.77 5.00 3.95
N LEU A 42 -3.35 3.81 4.41
CA LEU A 42 -4.09 2.57 4.22
C LEU A 42 -5.35 2.49 5.10
N VAL A 43 -5.23 2.87 6.37
CA VAL A 43 -6.37 2.91 7.31
C VAL A 43 -7.34 4.03 6.92
N GLY A 44 -6.84 5.26 6.79
CA GLY A 44 -7.61 6.43 6.41
C GLY A 44 -8.18 6.33 5.00
N GLY A 45 -7.44 5.71 4.06
CA GLY A 45 -7.93 5.41 2.73
C GLY A 45 -9.10 4.41 2.77
N GLY A 46 -8.98 3.34 3.55
CA GLY A 46 -10.07 2.38 3.80
C GLY A 46 -11.30 3.04 4.42
N LEU A 47 -11.12 3.89 5.43
CA LEU A 47 -12.20 4.62 6.09
C LEU A 47 -12.85 5.65 5.16
N GLY A 48 -12.06 6.35 4.36
CA GLY A 48 -12.56 7.32 3.40
C GLY A 48 -13.35 6.64 2.27
N ILE A 49 -12.90 5.48 1.79
CA ILE A 49 -13.67 4.67 0.82
C ILE A 49 -14.99 4.21 1.44
N ALA A 50 -14.97 3.73 2.69
CA ALA A 50 -16.18 3.29 3.39
C ALA A 50 -17.20 4.43 3.62
N ASN A 51 -16.72 5.67 3.74
CA ASN A 51 -17.54 6.87 3.92
C ASN A 51 -17.77 7.66 2.62
N GLU A 52 -17.61 7.03 1.45
CA GLU A 52 -17.90 7.67 0.16
C GLU A 52 -17.10 8.96 -0.10
N LYS A 53 -15.88 9.06 0.45
CA LYS A 53 -15.00 10.21 0.23
C LYS A 53 -13.97 9.94 -0.88
N LYS A 54 -13.98 10.81 -1.90
CA LYS A 54 -13.03 10.78 -3.05
C LYS A 54 -11.56 10.77 -2.62
N TRP A 55 -11.22 11.44 -1.50
CA TRP A 55 -9.86 11.48 -0.99
C TRP A 55 -9.39 10.13 -0.45
N GLY A 56 -10.28 9.33 0.13
CA GLY A 56 -9.96 8.00 0.66
C GLY A 56 -9.46 7.06 -0.44
N PHE A 57 -10.12 7.12 -1.60
CA PHE A 57 -9.69 6.39 -2.79
C PHE A 57 -8.28 6.79 -3.23
N ARG A 58 -7.99 8.10 -3.31
CA ARG A 58 -6.68 8.60 -3.73
C ARG A 58 -5.57 8.16 -2.77
N LEU A 59 -5.81 8.23 -1.47
CA LEU A 59 -4.83 7.79 -0.46
C LEU A 59 -4.60 6.28 -0.52
N ALA A 60 -5.65 5.47 -0.58
CA ALA A 60 -5.53 4.02 -0.67
C ALA A 60 -4.80 3.60 -1.95
N ALA A 61 -5.13 4.23 -3.08
CA ALA A 61 -4.49 3.93 -4.36
C ALA A 61 -3.00 4.32 -4.37
N ALA A 62 -2.66 5.49 -3.85
CA ALA A 62 -1.26 5.93 -3.74
C ALA A 62 -0.46 4.98 -2.82
N ALA A 63 -1.02 4.59 -1.68
CA ALA A 63 -0.38 3.66 -0.76
C ALA A 63 -0.22 2.25 -1.34
N ALA A 64 -1.23 1.76 -2.08
CA ALA A 64 -1.16 0.47 -2.75
C ALA A 64 -0.08 0.44 -3.83
N LEU A 65 -0.01 1.49 -4.67
CA LEU A 65 1.03 1.63 -5.68
C LEU A 65 2.43 1.70 -5.06
N TYR A 66 2.59 2.51 -4.01
CA TYR A 66 3.85 2.57 -3.27
C TYR A 66 4.27 1.20 -2.75
N SER A 67 3.33 0.42 -2.22
CA SER A 67 3.60 -0.91 -1.66
C SER A 67 4.17 -1.85 -2.73
N VAL A 68 3.62 -1.85 -3.95
CA VAL A 68 4.16 -2.64 -5.08
C VAL A 68 5.59 -2.22 -5.39
N VAL A 69 5.83 -0.92 -5.57
CA VAL A 69 7.17 -0.39 -5.91
C VAL A 69 8.19 -0.75 -4.84
N ALA A 70 7.83 -0.59 -3.56
CA ALA A 70 8.72 -0.87 -2.45
C ALA A 70 9.02 -2.37 -2.31
N THR A 71 8.04 -3.24 -2.55
CA THR A 71 8.24 -4.69 -2.60
C THR A 71 9.18 -5.08 -3.75
N LEU A 72 8.95 -4.56 -4.96
CA LEU A 72 9.83 -4.81 -6.12
C LEU A 72 11.26 -4.32 -5.88
N TRP A 73 11.42 -3.15 -5.26
CA TRP A 73 12.73 -2.60 -4.94
C TRP A 73 13.56 -3.54 -4.06
N ILE A 74 12.92 -4.18 -3.07
CA ILE A 74 13.59 -5.18 -2.26
C ILE A 74 13.99 -6.40 -3.07
N GLY A 75 13.07 -6.95 -3.88
CA GLY A 75 13.38 -8.12 -4.69
C GLY A 75 14.47 -7.90 -5.75
N ILE A 76 14.69 -6.65 -6.17
CA ILE A 76 15.72 -6.30 -7.15
C ILE A 76 17.09 -6.04 -6.48
N ARG A 77 17.11 -5.42 -5.30
CA ARG A 77 18.36 -4.93 -4.68
C ARG A 77 18.90 -5.79 -3.55
N TYR A 78 18.08 -6.64 -2.95
CA TYR A 78 18.42 -7.42 -1.77
C TYR A 78 18.12 -8.89 -2.02
N ASP A 79 18.88 -9.75 -1.34
CA ASP A 79 18.64 -11.19 -1.36
C ASP A 79 17.41 -11.50 -0.48
N ALA A 80 16.25 -11.46 -1.11
CA ALA A 80 14.97 -11.70 -0.46
C ALA A 80 14.54 -13.16 -0.67
N GLU A 81 14.01 -13.78 0.38
CA GLU A 81 13.42 -15.11 0.29
C GLU A 81 12.30 -15.11 -0.76
N LEU A 82 12.45 -15.95 -1.79
CA LEU A 82 11.60 -15.93 -2.99
C LEU A 82 10.11 -16.12 -2.65
N LEU A 83 9.78 -17.07 -1.79
CA LEU A 83 8.38 -17.36 -1.43
C LEU A 83 7.74 -16.17 -0.70
N GLY A 84 8.43 -15.62 0.31
CA GLY A 84 7.97 -14.45 1.05
C GLY A 84 7.81 -13.21 0.17
N PHE A 85 8.75 -12.99 -0.74
CA PHE A 85 8.69 -11.92 -1.73
C PHE A 85 7.47 -12.06 -2.66
N LEU A 86 7.27 -13.24 -3.28
CA LEU A 86 6.17 -13.48 -4.22
C LEU A 86 4.81 -13.36 -3.54
N LEU A 87 4.65 -13.95 -2.35
CA LEU A 87 3.42 -13.83 -1.57
C LEU A 87 3.09 -12.38 -1.24
N ARG A 88 4.09 -11.59 -0.83
CA ARG A 88 3.90 -10.18 -0.52
C ARG A 88 3.53 -9.37 -1.76
N LEU A 89 4.23 -9.59 -2.87
CA LEU A 89 3.97 -8.94 -4.14
C LEU A 89 2.55 -9.25 -4.64
N MET A 90 2.09 -10.49 -4.50
CA MET A 90 0.73 -10.88 -4.84
C MET A 90 -0.32 -10.04 -4.10
N PHE A 91 -0.18 -9.88 -2.77
CA PHE A 91 -1.13 -9.05 -2.00
C PHE A 91 -1.10 -7.57 -2.39
N ASP A 92 0.08 -7.03 -2.72
CA ASP A 92 0.22 -5.64 -3.17
C ASP A 92 -0.44 -5.44 -4.54
N LEU A 93 -0.21 -6.34 -5.48
CA LEU A 93 -0.84 -6.31 -6.80
C LEU A 93 -2.35 -6.48 -6.71
N VAL A 94 -2.85 -7.42 -5.90
CA VAL A 94 -4.29 -7.61 -5.71
C VAL A 94 -4.94 -6.34 -5.15
N LEU A 95 -4.30 -5.65 -4.20
CA LEU A 95 -4.86 -4.39 -3.68
C LEU A 95 -4.93 -3.30 -4.75
N VAL A 96 -3.88 -3.14 -5.56
CA VAL A 96 -3.88 -2.18 -6.68
C VAL A 96 -4.97 -2.53 -7.69
N VAL A 97 -5.06 -3.80 -8.08
CA VAL A 97 -6.07 -4.28 -9.02
C VAL A 97 -7.46 -4.01 -8.46
N LEU A 98 -7.77 -4.39 -7.22
CA LEU A 98 -9.09 -4.15 -6.63
C LEU A 98 -9.48 -2.68 -6.60
N LEU A 99 -8.53 -1.76 -6.37
CA LEU A 99 -8.79 -0.33 -6.37
C LEU A 99 -8.97 0.24 -7.80
N LEU A 100 -8.16 -0.22 -8.77
CA LEU A 100 -8.14 0.35 -10.12
C LEU A 100 -8.99 -0.43 -11.13
N HIS A 101 -9.54 -1.59 -10.76
CA HIS A 101 -10.25 -2.47 -11.69
C HIS A 101 -11.45 -1.76 -12.34
N PRO A 102 -11.62 -1.79 -13.68
CA PRO A 102 -12.66 -1.04 -14.38
C PRO A 102 -14.09 -1.33 -13.91
N HIS A 103 -14.34 -2.53 -13.37
CA HIS A 103 -15.64 -2.91 -12.79
C HIS A 103 -16.01 -2.13 -11.51
N SER A 104 -15.04 -1.46 -10.86
CA SER A 104 -15.25 -0.56 -9.72
C SER A 104 -15.58 0.88 -10.16
N ASN A 105 -15.36 1.24 -11.44
CA ASN A 105 -15.66 2.61 -11.93
C ASN A 105 -17.16 2.89 -12.01
N GLY A 106 -17.98 1.88 -12.30
CA GLY A 106 -19.44 2.00 -12.25
C GLY A 106 -19.94 2.34 -10.84
N TYR A 107 -19.43 1.63 -9.83
CA TYR A 107 -19.69 1.94 -8.41
C TYR A 107 -19.11 3.29 -8.00
N ARG A 108 -17.90 3.62 -8.45
CA ARG A 108 -17.21 4.88 -8.09
C ARG A 108 -18.00 6.11 -8.53
N ARG A 109 -18.66 6.04 -9.70
CA ARG A 109 -19.47 7.15 -10.22
C ARG A 109 -20.77 7.35 -9.43
N ILE A 110 -21.34 6.28 -8.86
CA ILE A 110 -22.60 6.33 -8.12
C ILE A 110 -22.36 6.71 -6.65
N TRP A 111 -21.34 6.13 -6.02
CA TRP A 111 -21.04 6.30 -4.59
C TRP A 111 -20.15 7.52 -4.28
N PHE A 112 -19.41 8.03 -5.26
CA PHE A 112 -18.64 9.27 -5.11
C PHE A 112 -19.11 10.33 -6.09
N SER A 113 -20.40 10.41 -6.45
CA SER A 113 -20.87 11.60 -7.19
C SER A 113 -20.82 12.81 -6.29
#